data_AF-A0A8T3TE88-F1
#
_entry.id   AF-A0A8T3TE88-F1
#
_cell.length_a   1.000
_cell.length_b   1.000
_cell.length_c   1.000
_cell.angle_alpha   90.00
_cell.angle_beta   90.00
_cell.angle_gamma   90.00
#
_symmetry.space_group_name_H-M   'P 1'
#
loop_
_entity.id
_entity.type
_entity.pdbx_description
1 polymer ?
#
loop_
_entity_poly.entity_id
_entity_poly.type
_entity_poly.pdbx_seq_one_letter_code
_entity_poly.pdbx_strand_id
1 'polypeptide(L)' 'MDLQRAGGGPAATAAVALARLGHRVAFVGTVGDDAAGDEIRASLTEEGVDVEDVTVVTGARSPESLAGCMPTTSATA' A
#
# COMPACT_ATOMS: atom_id res chain seq x y z
N MET A 1 9.75 -19.50 -5.34
CA MET A 1 8.63 -18.56 -5.12
C MET A 1 9.05 -17.71 -3.94
N ASP A 2 9.54 -16.50 -4.20
CA ASP A 2 9.84 -15.55 -3.13
C ASP A 2 8.57 -14.77 -2.80
N LEU A 3 8.29 -14.64 -1.50
CA LEU A 3 7.18 -13.83 -1.01
C LEU A 3 7.69 -12.43 -0.70
N GLN A 4 7.07 -11.43 -1.33
CA GLN A 4 7.36 -10.02 -1.08
C GLN A 4 6.09 -9.30 -0.65
N ARG A 5 6.22 -8.39 0.32
CA ARG A 5 5.17 -7.43 0.70
C ARG A 5 5.38 -6.14 -0.06
N ALA A 6 4.30 -5.56 -0.56
CA ALA A 6 4.32 -4.28 -1.26
C ALA A 6 3.00 -3.55 -1.01
N GLY A 7 3.06 -2.21 -1.03
CA GLY A 7 1.86 -1.38 -1.03
C GLY A 7 1.01 -1.63 -2.29
N GLY A 8 -0.27 -1.26 -2.21
CA GLY A 8 -1.21 -1.44 -3.30
C GLY A 8 -2.48 -0.64 -3.09
N GLY A 9 -3.53 -0.98 -3.84
CA GLY A 9 -4.79 -0.25 -3.82
C GLY A 9 -4.74 1.00 -4.72
N PRO A 10 -5.78 1.28 -5.54
CA PRO A 10 -5.75 2.37 -6.51
C PRO A 10 -5.48 3.74 -5.88
N ALA A 11 -6.13 4.05 -4.76
CA ALA A 11 -6.00 5.33 -4.07
C ALA A 11 -4.61 5.53 -3.43
N ALA A 12 -4.10 4.50 -2.76
CA ALA A 12 -2.79 4.58 -2.11
C ALA A 12 -1.66 4.70 -3.14
N THR A 13 -1.73 3.93 -4.23
CA THR A 13 -0.80 4.03 -5.37
C THR A 13 -0.82 5.42 -6.00
N ALA A 14 -2.01 6.01 -6.21
CA ALA A 14 -2.12 7.37 -6.74
C ALA A 14 -1.54 8.41 -5.78
N ALA A 15 -1.77 8.26 -4.48
CA ALA A 15 -1.25 9.17 -3.45
C ALA A 15 0.29 9.17 -3.42
N VAL A 16 0.89 7.99 -3.40
CA VAL A 16 2.36 7.82 -3.46
C VAL A 16 2.93 8.38 -4.77
N ALA A 17 2.28 8.13 -5.90
CA ALA A 17 2.72 8.68 -7.18
C ALA A 17 2.73 10.23 -7.17
N LEU A 18 1.69 10.85 -6.64
CA LEU A 18 1.62 12.32 -6.50
C LEU A 18 2.65 12.86 -5.51
N ALA A 19 2.88 12.18 -4.38
CA ALA A 19 3.90 12.58 -3.41
C ALA A 19 5.30 12.53 -4.02
N ARG A 20 5.62 11.46 -4.77
CA ARG A 20 6.88 11.33 -5.53
C ARG A 20 7.07 12.40 -6.61
N LEU A 21 5.98 12.95 -7.15
CA LEU A 21 6.02 14.09 -8.08
C LEU A 21 6.22 15.45 -7.38
N GLY A 22 6.35 15.45 -6.05
CA GLY A 22 6.61 16.66 -5.26
C GLY A 22 5.36 17.40 -4.79
N HIS A 23 4.18 16.78 -4.89
CA HIS A 23 2.95 17.35 -4.35
C HIS A 23 2.77 17.01 -2.87
N ARG A 24 2.05 17.88 -2.14
CA ARG A 24 1.54 17.54 -0.80
C ARG A 24 0.27 16.72 -0.96
N VAL A 25 0.25 15.54 -0.36
CA VAL A 25 -0.82 14.57 -0.51
C VAL A 25 -1.18 14.00 0.86
N ALA A 26 -2.48 13.90 1.13
CA ALA A 26 -3.01 13.16 2.26
C ALA A 26 -3.80 11.95 1.75
N PHE A 27 -3.71 10.85 2.49
CA PHE A 27 -4.48 9.64 2.24
C PHE A 27 -5.57 9.49 3.30
N VAL A 28 -6.82 9.42 2.84
CA VAL A 28 -8.00 9.22 3.69
C VAL A 28 -8.50 7.79 3.49
N GLY A 29 -8.60 7.03 4.56
CA GLY A 29 -8.98 5.63 4.49
C GLY A 29 -9.07 4.96 5.86
N THR A 30 -9.27 3.65 5.84
CA THR A 30 -9.40 2.84 7.05
C THR A 30 -8.44 1.66 7.02
N VAL A 31 -7.83 1.36 8.16
CA VAL A 31 -7.04 0.14 8.38
C VAL A 31 -7.54 -0.60 9.62
N GLY A 32 -7.20 -1.88 9.75
CA GLY A 32 -7.45 -2.65 10.97
C GLY A 32 -6.47 -2.28 12.08
N ASP A 33 -6.77 -2.70 13.31
CA ASP A 33 -5.87 -2.62 14.47
C ASP A 33 -4.89 -3.80 14.51
N ASP A 34 -4.22 -4.04 13.39
CA ASP A 34 -3.29 -5.15 13.18
C ASP A 34 -1.94 -4.69 12.59
N ALA A 35 -0.96 -5.59 12.59
CA ALA A 35 0.38 -5.29 12.09
C ALA A 35 0.40 -4.85 10.62
N ALA A 36 -0.52 -5.37 9.80
CA ALA A 36 -0.66 -4.94 8.41
C ALA A 36 -1.14 -3.48 8.31
N GLY A 37 -2.02 -3.04 9.20
CA GLY A 37 -2.46 -1.65 9.30
C GLY A 37 -1.32 -0.71 9.67
N ASP A 38 -0.46 -1.13 10.60
CA ASP A 38 0.76 -0.40 10.95
C ASP A 38 1.73 -0.32 9.76
N GLU A 39 1.95 -1.43 9.05
CA GLU A 39 2.78 -1.47 7.82
C GLU A 39 2.24 -0.55 6.71
N ILE A 40 0.92 -0.52 6.49
CA ILE A 40 0.29 0.36 5.50
C ILE A 40 0.54 1.83 5.85
N ARG A 41 0.31 2.22 7.11
CA ARG A 41 0.51 3.61 7.55
C ARG A 41 1.98 4.02 7.49
N ALA A 42 2.89 3.13 7.92
CA ALA A 42 4.33 3.37 7.86
C ALA A 42 4.80 3.56 6.41
N SER A 43 4.45 2.63 5.51
CA SER A 43 4.86 2.71 4.10
C SER A 43 4.35 3.97 3.38
N LEU A 44 3.12 4.40 3.66
CA LEU A 44 2.60 5.67 3.13
C LEU A 44 3.36 6.88 3.68
N THR A 45 3.65 6.88 4.98
CA THR A 45 4.41 7.96 5.63
C THR A 45 5.83 8.06 5.07
N GLU A 46 6.50 6.91 4.84
CA GLU A 46 7.84 6.84 4.25
C GLU A 46 7.87 7.39 2.81
N GLU A 47 6.79 7.23 2.06
CA GLU A 47 6.60 7.79 0.72
C GLU A 47 6.22 9.29 0.72
N GLY A 48 6.15 9.92 1.90
CA GLY A 48 5.82 11.34 2.05
C GLY A 48 4.33 11.65 1.95
N VAL A 49 3.46 10.66 2.13
CA VAL A 49 2.01 10.82 2.17
C VAL A 49 1.57 11.06 3.61
N ASP A 50 0.76 12.09 3.83
CA ASP A 50 0.14 12.35 5.12
C ASP A 50 -0.96 11.31 5.42
N VAL A 51 -0.94 10.75 6.63
CA VAL A 51 -1.83 9.68 7.09
C VAL A 51 -2.63 10.06 8.34
N GLU A 52 -2.70 11.35 8.69
CA GLU A 52 -3.48 11.84 9.85
C GLU A 52 -4.96 11.45 9.77
N ASP A 53 -5.54 11.41 8.55
CA ASP A 53 -6.94 11.04 8.30
C ASP A 53 -7.16 9.53 8.08
N VAL A 54 -6.16 8.69 8.37
CA VAL A 54 -6.34 7.23 8.34
C VAL A 54 -6.94 6.75 9.67
N THR A 55 -8.17 6.24 9.61
CA THR A 55 -8.86 5.71 10.79
C THR A 55 -8.47 4.25 11.04
N VAL A 56 -8.05 3.95 12.26
CA VAL A 56 -7.85 2.57 12.73
C VAL A 56 -9.18 2.04 13.27
N VAL A 57 -9.67 0.94 12.71
CA VAL A 57 -10.94 0.31 13.09
C VAL A 57 -10.66 -0.86 14.02
N THR A 58 -11.03 -0.71 15.30
CA THR A 58 -10.81 -1.75 16.32
C THR A 58 -11.54 -3.06 15.99
N GLY A 59 -10.82 -4.18 16.05
CA GLY A 59 -11.33 -5.52 15.76
C GLY A 59 -11.49 -5.82 14.27
N ALA A 60 -11.08 -4.92 13.37
CA ALA A 60 -11.08 -5.15 11.93
C ALA A 60 -9.71 -5.66 11.46
N ARG A 61 -9.69 -6.37 10.33
CA ARG A 61 -8.45 -6.73 9.65
C ARG A 61 -8.14 -5.76 8.52
N SER A 62 -6.87 -5.44 8.35
CA SER A 62 -6.40 -4.62 7.24
C SER A 62 -6.54 -5.36 5.91
N PRO A 63 -6.80 -4.64 4.81
CA PRO A 63 -6.92 -5.24 3.49
C PRO A 63 -5.56 -5.74 3.00
N GLU A 64 -5.47 -7.04 2.72
CA GLU A 64 -4.32 -7.68 2.09
C GLU A 64 -4.77 -8.39 0.80
N SER A 65 -3.87 -8.53 -0.17
CA SER A 65 -4.12 -9.26 -1.41
C SER A 65 -2.87 -9.99 -1.86
N LEU A 66 -3.05 -11.18 -2.43
CA LEU A 66 -1.97 -11.99 -2.97
C LEU A 66 -1.97 -11.91 -4.49
N ALA A 67 -0.84 -11.53 -5.07
CA ALA A 67 -0.60 -11.52 -6.50
C ALA A 67 0.55 -12.47 -6.84
N GLY A 68 0.30 -13.40 -7.78
CA GLY A 68 1.32 -14.30 -8.29
C GLY A 68 1.97 -13.73 -9.55
N CYS A 69 3.30 -13.66 -9.57
CA CYS A 69 4.07 -13.34 -10.76
C CYS A 69 4.80 -14.61 -11.22
N MET A 70 4.49 -15.09 -12.41
CA MET A 70 5.24 -16.17 -13.05
C MET A 70 6.38 -15.55 -13.86
N PRO A 71 7.58 -16.16 -13.89
CA PRO A 71 8.64 -15.70 -14.78
C PRO A 71 8.13 -15.75 -16.22
N THR A 72 8.34 -14.67 -16.97
CA THR A 72 8.04 -14.65 -18.39
C THR A 72 8.96 -15.64 -19.10
N THR A 73 8.46 -16.82 -19.45
CA THR A 73 9.14 -17.68 -20.42
C THR A 73 9.05 -16.95 -21.76
N SER A 74 10.18 -16.45 -22.26
CA SER A 74 10.26 -16.01 -23.65
C SER A 74 9.96 -17.22 -24.52
N ALA A 75 8.77 -17.25 -25.14
CA ALA A 75 8.56 -18.09 -26.31
C ALA A 75 9.43 -17.49 -27.41
N THR A 76 10.58 -18.12 -27.67
CA THR A 76 11.34 -17.86 -28.90
C THR A 76 10.44 -18.26 -30.07
N ALA A 77 10.37 -17.36 -31.06
CA ALA A 77 9.49 -17.39 -32.23
C ALA A 77 9.50 -18.71 -33.01
#